data_AF-A0A257XL36-F1
#
_entry.id   AF-A0A257XL36-F1
#
_cell.length_a   1.000
_cell.length_b   1.000
_cell.length_c   1.000
_cell.angle_alpha   90.00
_cell.angle_beta   90.00
_cell.angle_gamma   90.00
#
_symmetry.space_group_name_H-M   'P 1'
#
loop_
_entity.id
_entity.type
_entity.pdbx_description
1 polymer ?
#
loop_
_entity_poly.entity_id
_entity_poly.type
_entity_poly.pdbx_seq_one_letter_code
_entity_poly.pdbx_strand_id
1 'polypeptide(L)'
;MLIRRKRGWEIPESQATPESVFLSRRALLGAGAGLIGAGALPGLAAAQGAGPADPSASLYPAKRNPTYTLDRPVTPEAAASTVNNYYEFGTNYDVAKAAAKLKVRPWTVRIEGL
;
A
#
# COMPACT_ATOMS: atom_id res chain seq x y z
N MET A 1 -21.13 34.52 -9.92
CA MET A 1 -20.72 35.09 -8.62
C MET A 1 -21.31 34.21 -7.52
N LEU A 2 -20.49 33.50 -6.76
CA LEU A 2 -20.97 32.54 -5.75
C LEU A 2 -21.31 33.30 -4.45
N ILE A 3 -22.59 33.60 -4.22
CA ILE A 3 -23.05 34.20 -2.96
C ILE A 3 -23.21 33.07 -1.93
N ARG A 4 -22.22 32.93 -1.03
CA ARG A 4 -22.28 31.96 0.07
C ARG A 4 -23.03 32.58 1.26
N ARG A 5 -24.24 32.08 1.56
CA ARG A 5 -24.94 32.33 2.83
C ARG A 5 -24.38 31.40 3.91
N LYS A 6 -23.67 31.96 4.89
CA LYS A 6 -23.12 31.19 6.01
C LYS A 6 -24.19 30.89 7.06
N ARG A 7 -24.14 29.69 7.65
CA ARG A 7 -25.00 29.30 8.78
C ARG A 7 -24.44 29.88 10.08
N GLY A 8 -25.28 30.14 11.09
CA GLY A 8 -24.86 30.80 12.34
C GLY A 8 -23.80 30.05 13.17
N TRP A 9 -23.60 28.77 12.89
CA TRP A 9 -22.61 27.89 13.53
C TRP A 9 -21.38 27.60 12.65
N GLU A 10 -21.29 28.21 11.46
CA GLU A 10 -20.13 28.02 10.59
C GLU A 10 -18.96 28.88 11.05
N ILE A 11 -17.91 28.20 11.51
CA ILE A 11 -16.64 28.84 11.86
C ILE A 11 -15.88 29.14 10.56
N PRO A 12 -15.31 30.34 10.38
CA PRO A 12 -14.44 30.65 9.24
C PRO A 12 -13.22 29.74 9.21
N GLU A 13 -12.84 29.22 8.02
CA GLU A 13 -11.63 28.42 7.85
C GLU A 13 -10.35 29.14 8.33
N SER A 14 -10.34 30.48 8.33
CA SER A 14 -9.23 31.28 8.88
C SER A 14 -9.02 31.09 10.39
N GLN A 15 -10.00 30.57 11.12
CA GLN A 15 -9.84 30.20 12.53
C GLN A 15 -9.25 28.79 12.70
N ALA A 16 -9.27 27.94 11.67
CA ALA A 16 -8.73 26.59 11.76
C ALA A 16 -7.20 26.58 11.73
N THR A 17 -6.55 27.61 11.20
CA THR A 17 -5.08 27.71 11.15
C THR A 17 -4.64 29.18 11.26
N PRO A 18 -3.89 29.56 12.32
CA PRO A 18 -3.31 30.89 12.42
C PRO A 18 -2.43 31.22 11.21
N GLU A 19 -2.47 32.48 10.76
CA GLU A 19 -1.75 32.94 9.56
C GLU A 19 -0.24 32.64 9.62
N SER A 20 0.38 32.77 10.80
CA SER A 20 1.79 32.44 11.02
C SER A 20 2.12 30.97 10.71
N VAL A 21 1.20 30.04 10.96
CA VAL A 21 1.32 28.60 10.66
C VAL A 21 1.12 28.35 9.16
N PHE A 22 0.25 29.11 8.50
CA PHE A 22 0.06 29.00 7.05
C PHE A 22 1.28 29.52 6.27
N LEU A 23 1.84 30.66 6.67
CA LEU A 23 3.01 31.26 6.02
C LEU A 23 4.27 30.40 6.20
N SER A 24 4.45 29.76 7.36
CA SER A 24 5.58 28.86 7.61
C SER A 24 5.52 27.55 6.79
N ARG A 25 4.34 27.10 6.35
CA ARG A 25 4.21 25.97 5.40
C ARG A 25 4.75 26.30 4.01
N ARG A 26 4.58 27.55 3.53
CA ARG A 26 5.17 28.00 2.24
C ARG A 26 6.67 28.25 2.35
N ALA A 27 7.18 28.64 3.52
CA ALA A 27 8.62 28.73 3.77
C ALA A 27 9.30 27.36 3.68
N LEU A 28 8.67 26.29 4.19
CA LEU A 28 9.15 24.91 4.03
C LEU A 28 9.18 24.44 2.57
N LEU A 29 8.17 24.81 1.76
CA LEU A 29 8.15 24.52 0.33
C LEU A 29 9.20 25.33 -0.46
N GLY A 30 9.49 26.57 -0.04
CA GLY A 30 10.58 27.38 -0.62
C GLY A 30 11.98 26.88 -0.24
N ALA A 31 12.16 26.40 0.99
CA ALA A 31 13.43 25.82 1.45
C ALA A 31 13.73 24.44 0.81
N GLY A 32 12.69 23.67 0.45
CA GLY A 32 12.84 22.38 -0.22
C GLY A 32 13.34 22.46 -1.67
N ALA A 33 13.15 23.59 -2.35
CA ALA A 33 13.62 23.79 -3.72
C ALA A 33 15.14 24.09 -3.81
N GLY A 34 15.77 24.51 -2.71
CA GLY A 34 17.19 24.88 -2.65
C GLY A 34 18.16 23.72 -2.37
N LEU A 35 17.66 22.53 -2.01
CA LEU A 35 18.51 21.38 -1.64
C LEU A 35 18.67 20.32 -2.76
N ILE A 36 18.15 20.58 -3.96
CA ILE A 36 18.22 19.63 -5.09
C ILE A 36 19.59 19.71 -5.83
N GLY A 37 20.50 20.59 -5.42
CA GLY A 37 21.68 20.97 -6.22
C GLY A 37 23.05 20.36 -5.87
N ALA A 38 23.20 19.40 -4.96
CA ALA A 38 24.54 18.93 -4.54
C ALA A 38 24.63 17.44 -4.19
N GLY A 39 24.17 16.56 -5.09
CA GLY A 39 24.25 15.11 -4.91
C GLY A 39 24.50 14.36 -6.21
N ALA A 40 25.33 14.90 -7.10
CA ALA A 40 25.79 14.20 -8.30
C ALA A 40 26.90 13.20 -7.93
N LEU A 41 26.51 11.97 -7.58
CA LEU A 41 27.31 10.77 -7.80
C LEU A 41 26.34 9.59 -8.00
N PRO A 42 26.27 8.94 -9.18
CA PRO A 42 25.69 7.62 -9.27
C PRO A 42 26.71 6.66 -8.65
N GLY A 43 26.74 6.61 -7.31
CA GLY A 43 27.31 5.48 -6.61
C GLY A 43 26.56 4.25 -7.10
N LEU A 44 27.29 3.30 -7.69
CA LEU A 44 26.76 2.00 -8.07
C LEU A 44 25.98 1.43 -6.88
N ALA A 45 24.66 1.53 -6.93
CA ALA A 45 23.77 0.90 -5.97
C ALA A 45 23.72 -0.60 -6.30
N ALA A 46 24.84 -1.28 -6.07
CA ALA A 46 24.89 -2.73 -5.97
C ALA A 46 24.40 -3.10 -4.56
N ALA A 47 23.08 -3.03 -4.35
CA ALA A 47 22.36 -3.75 -3.30
C ALA A 47 20.84 -3.61 -3.48
N GLN A 48 20.30 -3.93 -4.65
CA GLN A 48 19.04 -4.68 -4.64
C GLN A 48 19.43 -6.16 -4.52
N GLY A 49 19.96 -6.52 -3.35
CA GLY A 49 19.89 -7.91 -2.95
C GLY A 49 18.41 -8.24 -3.00
N ALA A 50 18.04 -9.12 -3.93
CA ALA A 50 16.74 -9.76 -3.92
C ALA A 50 16.41 -10.04 -2.45
N GLY A 51 15.29 -9.50 -1.95
CA GLY A 51 14.82 -9.85 -0.62
C GLY A 51 14.94 -11.37 -0.47
N PRO A 52 15.28 -11.88 0.73
CA PRO A 52 15.68 -13.27 0.92
C PRO A 52 14.79 -14.18 0.08
N ALA A 53 15.42 -14.93 -0.83
CA ALA A 53 14.73 -15.80 -1.77
C ALA A 53 13.67 -16.59 -0.99
N ASP A 54 12.43 -16.62 -1.51
CA ASP A 54 11.33 -17.26 -0.78
C ASP A 54 11.74 -18.70 -0.43
N PRO A 55 11.89 -19.03 0.87
CA PRO A 55 12.41 -20.33 1.27
C PRO A 55 11.48 -21.47 0.85
N SER A 56 10.22 -21.16 0.53
CA SER A 56 9.25 -22.12 0.00
C SER A 56 9.27 -22.27 -1.53
N ALA A 57 10.07 -21.51 -2.28
CA ALA A 57 10.01 -21.53 -3.74
C ALA A 57 10.25 -22.94 -4.33
N SER A 58 11.14 -23.73 -3.72
CA SER A 58 11.44 -25.11 -4.14
C SER A 58 10.33 -26.11 -3.86
N LEU A 59 9.33 -25.75 -3.04
CA LEU A 59 8.20 -26.62 -2.70
C LEU A 59 7.08 -26.59 -3.75
N TYR A 60 7.16 -25.69 -4.74
CA TYR A 60 6.14 -25.50 -5.75
C TYR A 60 6.64 -25.94 -7.15
N PRO A 61 5.73 -26.47 -8.00
CA PRO A 61 4.32 -26.76 -7.71
C PRO A 61 4.17 -28.00 -6.82
N ALA A 62 3.21 -27.97 -5.90
CA ALA A 62 2.90 -29.12 -5.06
C ALA A 62 2.34 -30.29 -5.90
N LYS A 63 2.65 -31.52 -5.50
CA LYS A 63 2.12 -32.72 -6.16
C LYS A 63 0.59 -32.77 -6.01
N ARG A 64 -0.12 -32.97 -7.12
CA ARG A 64 -1.59 -33.10 -7.11
C ARG A 64 -2.02 -34.38 -6.40
N ASN A 65 -3.02 -34.26 -5.54
CA ASN A 65 -3.65 -35.41 -4.87
C ASN A 65 -4.80 -35.95 -5.76
N PRO A 66 -4.74 -37.23 -6.20
CA PRO A 66 -5.76 -37.82 -7.08
C PRO A 66 -7.12 -38.02 -6.38
N THR A 67 -7.19 -38.00 -5.05
CA THR A 67 -8.45 -38.09 -4.30
C THR A 67 -9.33 -36.84 -4.50
N TYR A 68 -8.72 -35.69 -4.84
CA TYR A 68 -9.42 -34.42 -5.03
C TYR A 68 -9.40 -33.99 -6.50
N THR A 69 -10.29 -34.58 -7.29
CA THR A 69 -10.54 -34.19 -8.68
C THR A 69 -11.73 -33.25 -8.78
N LEU A 70 -11.67 -32.32 -9.75
CA LEU A 70 -12.79 -31.43 -10.04
C LEU A 70 -13.67 -32.06 -11.12
N ASP A 71 -14.97 -31.99 -10.91
CA ASP A 71 -16.03 -32.32 -11.87
C ASP A 71 -16.49 -31.09 -12.68
N ARG A 72 -15.84 -29.93 -12.46
CA ARG A 72 -16.17 -28.63 -13.04
C ARG A 72 -14.95 -27.90 -13.56
N PRO A 73 -15.13 -26.90 -14.45
CA PRO A 73 -14.05 -26.03 -14.89
C PRO A 73 -13.38 -25.29 -13.73
N VAL A 74 -12.07 -25.07 -13.86
CA VAL A 74 -11.28 -24.26 -12.92
C VAL A 74 -11.54 -22.78 -13.19
N THR A 75 -11.73 -22.00 -12.13
CA THR A 75 -11.82 -20.54 -12.23
C THR A 75 -10.53 -19.97 -12.83
N PRO A 76 -10.61 -19.06 -13.83
CA PRO A 76 -9.42 -18.42 -14.38
C PRO A 76 -8.55 -17.77 -13.29
N GLU A 77 -7.24 -17.98 -13.36
CA GLU A 77 -6.27 -17.47 -12.37
C GLU A 77 -6.41 -15.96 -12.14
N ALA A 78 -6.62 -15.19 -13.21
CA ALA A 78 -6.80 -13.75 -13.12
C ALA A 78 -8.00 -13.38 -12.24
N ALA A 79 -9.12 -14.11 -12.36
CA ALA A 79 -10.28 -13.86 -11.50
C ALA A 79 -10.01 -14.30 -10.06
N ALA A 80 -9.41 -15.49 -9.86
CA ALA A 80 -9.10 -16.02 -8.54
C ALA A 80 -8.09 -15.16 -7.76
N SER A 81 -7.13 -14.53 -8.44
CA SER A 81 -6.11 -13.68 -7.81
C SER A 81 -6.53 -12.22 -7.64
N THR A 82 -7.55 -11.74 -8.35
CA THR A 82 -7.91 -10.30 -8.33
C THR A 82 -9.25 -9.99 -7.67
N VAL A 83 -10.24 -10.87 -7.78
CA VAL A 83 -11.61 -10.63 -7.29
C VAL A 83 -11.78 -11.37 -5.96
N ASN A 84 -11.52 -10.68 -4.86
CA ASN A 84 -11.42 -11.31 -3.54
C ASN A 84 -12.09 -10.48 -2.44
N ASN A 85 -12.56 -11.15 -1.38
CA ASN A 85 -12.96 -10.49 -0.15
C ASN A 85 -11.79 -10.51 0.83
N TYR A 86 -11.08 -9.37 0.93
CA TYR A 86 -10.00 -9.19 1.89
C TYR A 86 -10.18 -7.84 2.61
N TYR A 87 -10.98 -7.87 3.69
CA TYR A 87 -11.54 -6.68 4.33
C TYR A 87 -10.49 -5.72 4.91
N GLU A 88 -9.34 -6.24 5.31
CA GLU A 88 -8.18 -5.47 5.78
C GLU A 88 -7.63 -4.54 4.69
N PHE A 89 -7.92 -4.82 3.41
CA PHE A 89 -7.46 -4.07 2.25
C PHE A 89 -8.57 -3.33 1.50
N GLY A 90 -9.83 -3.54 1.85
CA GLY A 90 -10.97 -2.84 1.26
C GLY A 90 -12.32 -3.54 1.48
N THR A 91 -13.41 -2.79 1.33
CA THR A 91 -14.78 -3.30 1.50
C THR A 91 -15.41 -3.78 0.18
N ASN A 92 -14.70 -3.64 -0.94
CA ASN A 92 -15.10 -4.10 -2.26
C ASN A 92 -14.19 -5.26 -2.72
N TYR A 93 -14.46 -5.82 -3.90
CA TYR A 93 -13.69 -6.96 -4.42
C TYR A 93 -12.33 -6.60 -5.04
N ASP A 94 -12.06 -5.30 -5.31
CA ASP A 94 -10.82 -4.82 -5.95
C ASP A 94 -9.72 -4.53 -4.91
N VAL A 95 -9.31 -5.58 -4.21
CA VAL A 95 -8.34 -5.51 -3.11
C VAL A 95 -6.92 -5.89 -3.53
N ALA A 96 -6.75 -6.46 -4.72
CA ALA A 96 -5.49 -7.08 -5.14
C ALA A 96 -4.29 -6.13 -5.12
N LYS A 97 -4.47 -4.90 -5.63
CA LYS A 97 -3.40 -3.88 -5.65
C LYS A 97 -2.99 -3.40 -4.26
N ALA A 98 -3.94 -3.35 -3.33
CA ALA A 98 -3.68 -2.98 -1.95
C ALA A 98 -2.99 -4.13 -1.20
N ALA A 99 -3.49 -5.36 -1.36
CA ALA A 99 -2.93 -6.57 -0.75
C ALA A 99 -1.50 -6.90 -1.24
N ALA A 100 -1.16 -6.57 -2.50
CA ALA A 100 0.19 -6.78 -3.05
C ALA A 100 1.29 -6.02 -2.30
N LYS A 101 0.94 -5.01 -1.49
CA LYS A 101 1.90 -4.24 -0.67
C LYS A 101 2.19 -4.91 0.67
N LEU A 102 1.45 -5.95 1.04
CA LEU A 102 1.67 -6.71 2.27
C LEU A 102 3.02 -7.41 2.20
N LYS A 103 3.88 -7.15 3.18
CA LYS A 103 5.14 -7.87 3.35
C LYS A 103 4.84 -9.24 3.96
N VAL A 104 4.82 -10.26 3.11
CA VAL A 104 4.54 -11.66 3.51
C VAL A 104 5.79 -12.44 3.95
N ARG A 105 6.97 -11.80 3.93
CA ARG A 105 8.25 -12.37 4.37
C ARG A 105 9.11 -11.33 5.08
N PRO A 106 9.84 -11.71 6.16
CA PRO A 106 9.68 -12.96 6.90
C PRO A 106 8.29 -13.07 7.55
N TRP A 107 7.83 -14.30 7.83
CA TRP A 107 6.54 -14.54 8.49
C TRP A 107 6.71 -15.49 9.65
N THR A 108 6.16 -15.13 10.82
CA THR A 108 6.19 -15.96 12.03
C THR A 108 4.81 -16.52 12.29
N VAL A 109 4.66 -17.83 12.20
CA VAL A 109 3.45 -18.54 12.63
C VAL A 109 3.65 -19.00 14.06
N ARG A 110 2.74 -18.64 14.95
CA ARG A 110 2.78 -19.01 16.36
C ARG A 110 1.64 -19.98 16.66
N ILE A 111 1.97 -21.16 17.17
CA ILE A 111 1.01 -22.18 17.57
C ILE A 111 0.99 -22.19 19.09
N GLU A 112 -0.14 -21.78 19.67
CA GLU A 112 -0.38 -21.65 21.11
C GLU A 112 -1.79 -22.20 21.41
N GLY A 113 -2.13 -22.31 22.70
CA GLY A 113 -3.35 -22.95 23.17
C GLY A 113 -3.12 -24.38 23.65
N LEU A 114 -4.21 -25.10 23.91
CA LEU A 114 -4.26 -26.51 24.30
C LEU A 114 -4.93 -27.33 23.19
#